data_AF-A0A2W5V375-F1
#
_entry.id   AF-A0A2W5V375-F1
#
_cell.length_a   1.000
_cell.length_b   1.000
_cell.length_c   1.000
_cell.angle_alpha   90.00
_cell.angle_beta   90.00
_cell.angle_gamma   90.00
#
_symmetry.space_group_name_H-M   'P 1'
#
loop_
_entity.id
_entity.type
_entity.pdbx_description
1 polymer ?
#
loop_
_entity_poly.entity_id
_entity_poly.type
_entity_poly.pdbx_seq_one_letter_code
_entity_poly.pdbx_strand_id
1 'polypeptide(L)'
;MLELWGGHECTVNRTREGYRDQTVLSGHEDRIDDLDLFAELGCRALRYPVLWERVSPYPDRAPDWRWSDARLERMRQLAIRPIVGLVHHGSGPAHTDLVDPLFAEGLAAHASAVARRYPWIEDWTPVNEPLTTARFSALYGHWHPHVSDERAFWTALLNQIDAVRLSMQAIRRVRSDARLIQTEDLGRTYATEPLREQAAFENLRRWLTWDLLTGRVTREHGMFERIDRHGLGDRLRAIADAPCPPDVIGVNHYLTSERFLDHRLDRYPPERHGGNDRMAYADVEAVRVLLPGPDGLDGVLREAHARYGLPMVVTEVHNGCTREEQMRWLLEAWRTAERLREDGVPVQAVTAWSLLGAFDWNSLLTRGAGHYETGVFDVSGPAPRPTGLALLMKALSSGDKPPPAALGAGWWRRDIRLTYAPAPRLADDPPPRRVQAPAAGPSLLIVGDGVAAEAVASACLWRGLDYRRIAPADAGFEPDEVLAFTQPWAVVAALATLDDPALDPWSEACAGRGLPFMDVSLHPQLHEALDFLIDGASDVRPAALRPLASAAE
;
A
#
# COMPACT_ATOMS: atom_id res chain seq x y z
N MET A 1 -3.86 -13.24 -18.73
CA MET A 1 -2.76 -13.36 -17.76
C MET A 1 -2.98 -12.26 -16.71
N LEU A 2 -2.67 -12.50 -15.45
CA LEU A 2 -2.71 -11.46 -14.41
C LEU A 2 -1.58 -10.47 -14.68
N GLU A 3 -1.84 -9.17 -14.62
CA GLU A 3 -0.81 -8.15 -14.85
C GLU A 3 -0.18 -7.67 -13.54
N LEU A 4 1.11 -7.34 -13.62
CA LEU A 4 1.83 -6.61 -12.58
C LEU A 4 1.85 -5.12 -12.93
N TRP A 5 1.31 -4.30 -12.04
CA TRP A 5 1.36 -2.84 -12.13
C TRP A 5 2.30 -2.27 -11.05
N GLY A 6 2.76 -1.05 -11.25
CA GLY A 6 3.49 -0.29 -10.24
C GLY A 6 2.81 1.04 -9.94
N GLY A 7 2.97 1.54 -8.73
CA GLY A 7 2.55 2.90 -8.37
C GLY A 7 3.63 3.55 -7.51
N HIS A 8 4.06 4.76 -7.86
CA HIS A 8 4.84 5.56 -6.92
C HIS A 8 3.86 6.40 -6.09
N GLU A 9 4.23 6.67 -4.84
CA GLU A 9 3.48 7.59 -4.01
C GLU A 9 3.71 9.03 -4.53
N CYS A 10 2.63 9.70 -4.91
CA CYS A 10 2.63 11.00 -5.56
C CYS A 10 1.78 12.06 -4.83
N THR A 11 1.28 11.75 -3.64
CA THR A 11 0.42 12.62 -2.85
C THR A 11 1.07 13.99 -2.66
N VAL A 12 0.29 15.03 -3.00
CA VAL A 12 0.58 16.42 -2.63
C VAL A 12 -0.40 16.82 -1.52
N ASN A 13 0.05 16.69 -0.29
CA ASN A 13 -0.80 16.95 0.87
C ASN A 13 -0.60 18.39 1.35
N ARG A 14 -1.72 19.11 1.53
CA ARG A 14 -1.77 20.38 2.26
C ARG A 14 -2.16 20.10 3.70
N THR A 15 -1.24 20.42 4.61
CA THR A 15 -1.46 20.34 6.06
C THR A 15 -1.37 21.72 6.71
N ARG A 16 -1.60 21.78 8.03
CA ARG A 16 -1.39 23.01 8.81
C ARG A 16 0.06 23.52 8.74
N GLU A 17 1.01 22.63 8.47
CA GLU A 17 2.45 22.95 8.38
C GLU A 17 2.88 23.30 6.93
N GLY A 18 1.95 23.27 5.97
CA GLY A 18 2.21 23.58 4.57
C GLY A 18 2.05 22.38 3.63
N TYR A 19 2.61 22.51 2.43
CA TYR A 19 2.56 21.48 1.40
C TYR A 19 3.70 20.48 1.54
N ARG A 20 3.39 19.20 1.32
CA ARG A 20 4.37 18.13 1.15
C ARG A 20 4.09 17.39 -0.13
N ASP A 21 5.15 17.14 -0.89
CA ASP A 21 5.09 16.49 -2.18
C ASP A 21 5.97 15.23 -2.16
N GLN A 22 5.33 14.07 -2.27
CA GLN A 22 6.02 12.78 -2.19
C GLN A 22 6.93 12.51 -3.40
N THR A 23 6.62 13.07 -4.57
CA THR A 23 7.48 12.99 -5.76
C THR A 23 8.80 13.75 -5.52
N VAL A 24 8.75 14.88 -4.79
CA VAL A 24 9.97 15.61 -4.37
C VAL A 24 10.70 14.86 -3.26
N LEU A 25 10.00 14.41 -2.21
CA LEU A 25 10.62 13.73 -1.06
C LEU A 25 11.34 12.44 -1.45
N SER A 26 10.78 11.66 -2.38
CA SER A 26 11.41 10.46 -2.91
C SER A 26 12.58 10.74 -3.86
N GLY A 27 12.78 12.00 -4.28
CA GLY A 27 13.75 12.42 -5.30
C GLY A 27 13.34 12.06 -6.74
N HIS A 28 12.13 11.53 -6.94
CA HIS A 28 11.62 11.21 -8.28
C HIS A 28 11.45 12.47 -9.16
N GLU A 29 11.33 13.65 -8.55
CA GLU A 29 11.29 14.93 -9.23
C GLU A 29 12.41 15.08 -10.25
N ASP A 30 13.64 14.73 -9.85
CA ASP A 30 14.85 14.97 -10.63
C ASP A 30 15.37 13.70 -11.34
N ARG A 31 14.82 12.53 -11.00
CA ARG A 31 15.27 11.22 -11.50
C ARG A 31 14.28 10.59 -12.47
N ILE A 32 14.32 11.02 -13.74
CA ILE A 32 13.49 10.40 -14.79
C ILE A 32 13.86 8.93 -15.05
N ASP A 33 15.12 8.56 -14.82
CA ASP A 33 15.64 7.18 -15.02
C ASP A 33 15.01 6.17 -14.03
N ASP A 34 14.32 6.62 -12.99
CA ASP A 34 13.50 5.73 -12.16
C ASP A 34 12.45 4.99 -13.02
N LEU A 35 11.96 5.58 -14.12
CA LEU A 35 11.03 4.93 -15.04
C LEU A 35 11.65 3.71 -15.74
N ASP A 36 12.95 3.76 -16.04
CA ASP A 36 13.69 2.63 -16.61
C ASP A 36 13.78 1.49 -15.60
N LEU A 37 14.09 1.82 -14.34
CA LEU A 37 14.08 0.84 -13.24
C LEU A 37 12.70 0.18 -13.09
N PHE A 38 11.61 0.94 -13.25
CA PHE A 38 10.26 0.37 -13.19
C PHE A 38 9.95 -0.54 -14.38
N ALA A 39 10.44 -0.20 -15.58
CA ALA A 39 10.31 -1.04 -16.77
C ALA A 39 11.01 -2.40 -16.58
N GLU A 40 12.21 -2.39 -15.99
CA GLU A 40 13.00 -3.60 -15.72
C GLU A 40 12.35 -4.56 -14.72
N LEU A 41 11.38 -4.10 -13.92
CA LEU A 41 10.59 -4.96 -13.03
C LEU A 41 9.53 -5.80 -13.77
N GLY A 42 9.26 -5.49 -15.04
CA GLY A 42 8.22 -6.14 -15.84
C GLY A 42 6.82 -5.54 -15.66
N CYS A 43 6.71 -4.32 -15.11
CA CYS A 43 5.43 -3.61 -14.98
C CYS A 43 4.77 -3.37 -16.34
N ARG A 44 3.49 -3.73 -16.48
CA ARG A 44 2.69 -3.49 -17.70
C ARG A 44 2.01 -2.12 -17.72
N ALA A 45 1.73 -1.59 -16.53
CA ALA A 45 1.17 -0.26 -16.36
C ALA A 45 1.74 0.39 -15.10
N LEU A 46 1.74 1.72 -15.09
CA LEU A 46 2.06 2.52 -13.91
C LEU A 46 0.89 3.43 -13.56
N ARG A 47 0.47 3.42 -12.30
CA ARG A 47 -0.35 4.50 -11.72
C ARG A 47 0.56 5.72 -11.60
N TYR A 48 0.26 6.76 -12.38
CA TYR A 48 1.17 7.88 -12.57
C TYR A 48 0.45 9.25 -12.55
N PRO A 49 0.99 10.26 -11.84
CA PRO A 49 0.34 11.54 -11.65
C PRO A 49 0.43 12.46 -12.87
N VAL A 50 -0.65 13.18 -13.13
CA VAL A 50 -0.67 14.48 -13.80
C VAL A 50 -1.49 15.43 -12.92
N LEU A 51 -0.98 15.70 -11.72
CA LEU A 51 -1.74 16.36 -10.65
C LEU A 51 -2.07 17.82 -10.97
N TRP A 52 -3.30 18.22 -10.64
CA TRP A 52 -3.80 19.57 -10.89
C TRP A 52 -2.96 20.63 -10.16
N GLU A 53 -2.67 20.42 -8.89
CA GLU A 53 -1.87 21.30 -8.04
C GLU A 53 -0.41 21.46 -8.50
N ARG A 54 0.11 20.51 -9.28
CA ARG A 54 1.47 20.58 -9.82
C ARG A 54 1.52 21.26 -11.18
N VAL A 55 0.55 20.96 -12.04
CA VAL A 55 0.50 21.48 -13.41
C VAL A 55 -0.05 22.91 -13.44
N SER A 56 -1.10 23.20 -12.68
CA SER A 56 -1.78 24.51 -12.67
C SER A 56 -2.00 25.04 -11.25
N PRO A 57 -0.93 25.29 -10.46
CA PRO A 57 -1.06 25.77 -9.09
C PRO A 57 -1.71 27.16 -8.97
N TYR A 58 -1.56 28.00 -10.00
CA TYR A 58 -2.01 29.39 -10.01
C TYR A 58 -2.93 29.67 -11.20
N PRO A 59 -4.11 30.26 -10.99
CA PRO A 59 -5.10 30.46 -12.06
C PRO A 59 -4.69 31.52 -13.09
N ASP A 60 -3.79 32.45 -12.72
CA ASP A 60 -3.29 33.53 -13.56
C ASP A 60 -2.05 33.13 -14.39
N ARG A 61 -1.56 31.90 -14.24
CA ARG A 61 -0.38 31.39 -14.95
C ARG A 61 -0.76 30.30 -15.94
N ALA A 62 0.00 30.22 -17.02
CA ALA A 62 -0.12 29.10 -17.95
C ALA A 62 0.27 27.78 -17.24
N PRO A 63 -0.43 26.67 -17.53
CA PRO A 63 -0.06 25.35 -17.02
C PRO A 63 1.38 24.96 -17.37
N ASP A 64 2.11 24.38 -16.42
CA ASP A 64 3.47 23.86 -16.63
C ASP A 64 3.44 22.35 -16.89
N TRP A 65 3.69 21.98 -18.15
CA TRP A 65 3.66 20.60 -18.60
C TRP A 65 5.03 19.93 -18.65
N ARG A 66 6.13 20.68 -18.43
CA ARG A 66 7.50 20.21 -18.71
C ARG A 66 7.83 18.88 -18.04
N TRP A 67 7.41 18.75 -16.78
CA TRP A 67 7.58 17.50 -16.03
C TRP A 67 6.76 16.37 -16.65
N SER A 68 5.44 16.51 -16.74
CA SER A 68 4.54 15.45 -17.23
C SER A 68 4.84 15.05 -18.68
N ASP A 69 5.19 15.99 -19.56
CA ASP A 69 5.56 15.72 -20.95
C ASP A 69 6.73 14.74 -21.03
N ALA A 70 7.80 15.04 -20.30
CA ALA A 70 9.03 14.24 -20.33
C ALA A 70 8.77 12.82 -19.79
N ARG A 71 7.99 12.69 -18.70
CA ARG A 71 7.75 11.39 -18.06
C ARG A 71 6.78 10.54 -18.85
N LEU A 72 5.67 11.10 -19.34
CA LEU A 72 4.72 10.36 -20.17
C LEU A 72 5.33 9.95 -21.52
N GLU A 73 6.18 10.79 -22.11
CA GLU A 73 6.93 10.41 -23.31
C GLU A 73 7.92 9.27 -23.01
N ARG A 74 8.64 9.33 -21.89
CA ARG A 74 9.56 8.26 -21.48
C ARG A 74 8.81 6.94 -21.24
N MET A 75 7.67 6.97 -20.54
CA MET A 75 6.83 5.78 -20.35
C MET A 75 6.37 5.18 -21.69
N ARG A 76 6.00 6.02 -22.66
CA ARG A 76 5.62 5.58 -24.01
C ARG A 76 6.79 4.90 -24.74
N GLN A 77 8.01 5.42 -24.62
CA GLN A 77 9.22 4.81 -25.17
C GLN A 77 9.53 3.45 -24.53
N LEU A 78 9.26 3.32 -23.23
CA LEU A 78 9.42 2.09 -22.45
C LEU A 78 8.25 1.10 -22.63
N ALA A 79 7.25 1.44 -23.46
CA ALA A 79 6.02 0.67 -23.66
C ALA A 79 5.25 0.36 -22.36
N ILE A 80 5.31 1.27 -21.39
CA ILE A 80 4.54 1.21 -20.14
C ILE A 80 3.27 2.05 -20.30
N ARG A 81 2.11 1.45 -19.99
CA ARG A 81 0.83 2.17 -20.01
C ARG A 81 0.67 3.06 -18.77
N PRO A 82 0.39 4.36 -18.90
CA PRO A 82 0.01 5.18 -17.75
C PRO A 82 -1.46 4.97 -17.40
N ILE A 83 -1.72 4.87 -16.09
CA ILE A 83 -3.04 5.07 -15.50
C ILE A 83 -2.99 6.42 -14.80
N VAL A 84 -3.59 7.44 -15.42
CA VAL A 84 -3.36 8.84 -15.02
C VAL A 84 -4.24 9.25 -13.84
N GLY A 85 -3.57 9.68 -12.75
CA GLY A 85 -4.19 10.31 -11.60
C GLY A 85 -4.20 11.84 -11.69
N LEU A 86 -5.30 12.51 -11.31
CA LEU A 86 -5.41 13.98 -11.38
C LEU A 86 -5.39 14.68 -10.02
N VAL A 87 -5.82 14.01 -8.95
CA VAL A 87 -5.63 14.39 -7.54
C VAL A 87 -5.41 13.11 -6.71
N HIS A 88 -4.45 13.12 -5.78
CA HIS A 88 -4.12 11.96 -4.94
C HIS A 88 -3.99 12.38 -3.47
N HIS A 89 -5.01 12.11 -2.64
CA HIS A 89 -5.13 12.54 -1.24
C HIS A 89 -4.91 14.05 -0.97
N GLY A 90 -4.93 14.87 -2.01
CA GLY A 90 -4.87 16.32 -1.95
C GLY A 90 -6.24 16.96 -2.13
N SER A 91 -6.27 18.28 -2.09
CA SER A 91 -7.47 19.10 -2.29
C SER A 91 -7.40 19.96 -3.55
N GLY A 92 -6.53 19.62 -4.50
CA GLY A 92 -6.21 20.46 -5.64
C GLY A 92 -5.30 21.66 -5.31
N PRO A 93 -5.16 22.62 -6.24
CA PRO A 93 -4.36 23.83 -6.04
C PRO A 93 -4.81 24.70 -4.85
N ALA A 94 -3.94 25.59 -4.39
CA ALA A 94 -4.16 26.42 -3.19
C ALA A 94 -5.42 27.32 -3.21
N HIS A 95 -6.00 27.57 -4.39
CA HIS A 95 -7.15 28.44 -4.60
C HIS A 95 -8.50 27.71 -4.53
N THR A 96 -8.50 26.40 -4.28
CA THR A 96 -9.71 25.59 -4.09
C THR A 96 -9.48 24.58 -2.96
N ASP A 97 -10.54 23.86 -2.59
CA ASP A 97 -10.48 22.75 -1.64
C ASP A 97 -11.64 21.78 -1.88
N LEU A 98 -11.74 20.72 -1.08
CA LEU A 98 -12.75 19.68 -1.29
C LEU A 98 -14.18 20.15 -1.02
N VAL A 99 -14.41 21.23 -0.26
CA VAL A 99 -15.76 21.76 0.02
C VAL A 99 -16.15 22.92 -0.91
N ASP A 100 -15.21 23.48 -1.66
CA ASP A 100 -15.46 24.47 -2.71
C ASP A 100 -16.40 23.92 -3.80
N PRO A 101 -17.53 24.57 -4.09
CA PRO A 101 -18.44 24.15 -5.16
C PRO A 101 -17.79 24.13 -6.56
N LEU A 102 -16.70 24.86 -6.78
CA LEU A 102 -15.99 24.90 -8.06
C LEU A 102 -14.93 23.80 -8.21
N PHE A 103 -14.65 23.01 -7.17
CA PHE A 103 -13.66 21.93 -7.22
C PHE A 103 -13.91 20.96 -8.39
N ALA A 104 -15.17 20.53 -8.57
CA ALA A 104 -15.53 19.55 -9.58
C ALA A 104 -15.36 20.08 -11.02
N GLU A 105 -15.77 21.32 -11.27
CA GLU A 105 -15.62 21.97 -12.57
C GLU A 105 -14.15 22.29 -12.88
N GLY A 106 -13.40 22.76 -11.87
CA GLY A 106 -11.97 23.03 -11.99
C GLY A 106 -11.17 21.76 -12.32
N LEU A 107 -11.43 20.66 -11.61
CA LEU A 107 -10.78 19.38 -11.92
C LEU A 107 -11.16 18.87 -13.33
N ALA A 108 -12.43 19.03 -13.74
CA ALA A 108 -12.85 18.65 -15.08
C ALA A 108 -12.19 19.50 -16.18
N ALA A 109 -11.94 20.79 -15.93
CA ALA A 109 -11.19 21.65 -16.84
C ALA A 109 -9.74 21.18 -16.97
N HIS A 110 -9.09 20.84 -15.85
CA HIS A 110 -7.76 20.23 -15.85
C HIS A 110 -7.76 18.90 -16.60
N ALA A 111 -8.68 17.98 -16.30
CA ALA A 111 -8.84 16.70 -16.99
C ALA A 111 -8.98 16.87 -18.51
N SER A 112 -9.76 17.86 -18.94
CA SER A 112 -9.94 18.20 -20.36
C SER A 112 -8.63 18.67 -21.00
N ALA A 113 -7.82 19.46 -20.29
CA ALA A 113 -6.50 19.89 -20.76
C ALA A 113 -5.52 18.72 -20.86
N VAL A 114 -5.49 17.84 -19.86
CA VAL A 114 -4.65 16.63 -19.86
C VAL A 114 -5.06 15.71 -21.03
N ALA A 115 -6.35 15.43 -21.21
CA ALA A 115 -6.83 14.54 -22.27
C ALA A 115 -6.53 15.09 -23.68
N ARG A 116 -6.69 16.41 -23.90
CA ARG A 116 -6.31 17.04 -25.19
C ARG A 116 -4.82 16.96 -25.45
N ARG A 117 -4.00 17.06 -24.40
CA ARG A 117 -2.54 17.03 -24.51
C ARG A 117 -2.02 15.62 -24.75
N TYR A 118 -2.62 14.62 -24.11
CA TYR A 118 -2.23 13.22 -24.21
C TYR A 118 -3.43 12.35 -24.66
N PRO A 119 -3.92 12.51 -25.91
CA PRO A 119 -5.14 11.85 -26.38
C PRO A 119 -5.01 10.32 -26.50
N TRP A 120 -3.79 9.79 -26.33
CA TRP A 120 -3.47 8.37 -26.38
C TRP A 120 -3.64 7.65 -25.04
N ILE A 121 -3.93 8.36 -23.94
CA ILE A 121 -4.09 7.74 -22.61
C ILE A 121 -5.48 7.09 -22.48
N GLU A 122 -5.47 5.82 -22.08
CA GLU A 122 -6.67 4.97 -21.97
C GLU A 122 -7.28 4.98 -20.58
N ASP A 123 -6.42 4.89 -19.57
CA ASP A 123 -6.82 4.57 -18.20
C ASP A 123 -6.65 5.77 -17.28
N TRP A 124 -7.69 6.05 -16.50
CA TRP A 124 -7.78 7.25 -15.67
C TRP A 124 -8.28 6.94 -14.27
N THR A 125 -7.70 7.63 -13.28
CA THR A 125 -8.18 7.70 -11.90
C THR A 125 -8.26 9.18 -11.52
N PRO A 126 -9.32 9.93 -11.92
CA PRO A 126 -9.37 11.37 -11.68
C PRO A 126 -9.15 11.76 -10.21
N VAL A 127 -9.73 11.01 -9.28
CA VAL A 127 -9.57 11.20 -7.84
C VAL A 127 -9.24 9.87 -7.18
N ASN A 128 -8.12 9.80 -6.45
CA ASN A 128 -7.80 8.65 -5.61
C ASN A 128 -8.62 8.65 -4.31
N GLU A 129 -9.24 7.52 -3.98
CA GLU A 129 -9.97 7.29 -2.73
C GLU A 129 -10.86 8.47 -2.25
N PRO A 130 -11.94 8.81 -2.97
CA PRO A 130 -12.81 9.93 -2.63
C PRO A 130 -13.37 9.90 -1.20
N LEU A 131 -13.82 8.73 -0.72
CA LEU A 131 -14.42 8.57 0.61
C LEU A 131 -13.37 8.70 1.69
N THR A 132 -12.23 8.03 1.54
CA THR A 132 -11.13 8.10 2.51
C THR A 132 -10.60 9.52 2.62
N THR A 133 -10.35 10.19 1.49
CA THR A 133 -9.90 11.57 1.46
C THR A 133 -10.93 12.52 2.10
N ALA A 134 -12.24 12.35 1.84
CA ALA A 134 -13.28 13.13 2.49
C ALA A 134 -13.32 12.92 4.01
N ARG A 135 -13.17 11.67 4.49
CA ARG A 135 -13.11 11.36 5.92
C ARG A 135 -11.95 12.08 6.60
N PHE A 136 -10.73 11.94 6.07
CA PHE A 136 -9.55 12.58 6.65
C PHE A 136 -9.60 14.11 6.58
N SER A 137 -10.25 14.68 5.57
CA SER A 137 -10.25 16.13 5.34
C SER A 137 -11.36 16.88 6.09
N ALA A 138 -12.55 16.28 6.18
CA ALA A 138 -13.76 16.98 6.61
C ALA A 138 -14.54 16.27 7.73
N LEU A 139 -14.29 14.98 8.00
CA LEU A 139 -14.85 14.28 9.16
C LEU A 139 -13.88 14.32 10.34
N TYR A 140 -12.60 14.03 10.09
CA TYR A 140 -11.55 13.98 11.11
C TYR A 140 -10.71 15.25 11.19
N GLY A 141 -10.69 16.07 10.13
CA GLY A 141 -9.94 17.33 10.08
C GLY A 141 -8.41 17.18 10.12
N HIS A 142 -7.90 16.01 9.71
CA HIS A 142 -6.47 15.74 9.60
C HIS A 142 -5.85 16.41 8.38
N TRP A 143 -6.50 16.34 7.22
CA TRP A 143 -6.05 16.95 5.97
C TRP A 143 -6.84 18.22 5.64
N HIS A 144 -6.32 19.06 4.75
CA HIS A 144 -7.01 20.27 4.31
C HIS A 144 -8.40 19.95 3.71
N PRO A 145 -9.47 20.71 4.04
CA PRO A 145 -9.50 22.01 4.74
C PRO A 145 -9.48 21.96 6.27
N HIS A 146 -9.21 20.80 6.88
CA HIS A 146 -9.14 20.60 8.33
C HIS A 146 -10.47 20.83 9.05
N VAL A 147 -11.57 20.50 8.37
CA VAL A 147 -12.91 20.62 8.93
C VAL A 147 -13.28 19.30 9.64
N SER A 148 -14.11 19.41 10.66
CA SER A 148 -14.66 18.27 11.41
C SER A 148 -16.17 18.44 11.54
N ASP A 149 -16.87 18.32 10.40
CA ASP A 149 -18.31 18.54 10.29
C ASP A 149 -18.94 17.55 9.31
N GLU A 150 -20.07 16.94 9.69
CA GLU A 150 -20.71 15.89 8.89
C GLU A 150 -21.24 16.44 7.56
N ARG A 151 -21.78 17.67 7.52
CA ARG A 151 -22.26 18.27 6.27
C ARG A 151 -21.08 18.57 5.33
N ALA A 152 -19.98 19.11 5.86
CA ALA A 152 -18.75 19.33 5.10
C ALA A 152 -18.18 18.02 4.55
N PHE A 153 -18.21 16.94 5.34
CA PHE A 153 -17.82 15.60 4.88
C PHE A 153 -18.66 15.13 3.70
N TRP A 154 -19.99 15.22 3.78
CA TRP A 154 -20.85 14.84 2.66
C TRP A 154 -20.63 15.74 1.43
N THR A 155 -20.46 17.05 1.62
CA THR A 155 -20.12 17.98 0.53
C THR A 155 -18.80 17.60 -0.13
N ALA A 156 -17.76 17.31 0.65
CA ALA A 156 -16.45 16.92 0.15
C ALA A 156 -16.47 15.61 -0.64
N LEU A 157 -17.22 14.61 -0.16
CA LEU A 157 -17.42 13.37 -0.91
C LEU A 157 -18.15 13.65 -2.23
N LEU A 158 -19.29 14.33 -2.20
CA LEU A 158 -20.08 14.58 -3.41
C LEU A 158 -19.35 15.48 -4.42
N ASN A 159 -18.55 16.44 -3.97
CA ASN A 159 -17.69 17.25 -4.84
C ASN A 159 -16.67 16.37 -5.57
N GLN A 160 -16.02 15.43 -4.88
CA GLN A 160 -15.11 14.50 -5.53
C GLN A 160 -15.82 13.54 -6.49
N ILE A 161 -17.02 13.04 -6.14
CA ILE A 161 -17.83 12.21 -7.06
C ILE A 161 -18.20 12.99 -8.33
N ASP A 162 -18.67 14.22 -8.19
CA ASP A 162 -18.97 15.07 -9.34
C ASP A 162 -17.70 15.40 -10.13
N ALA A 163 -16.57 15.61 -9.47
CA ALA A 163 -15.28 15.82 -10.12
C ALA A 163 -14.88 14.63 -10.98
N VAL A 164 -15.05 13.39 -10.49
CA VAL A 164 -14.83 12.16 -11.28
C VAL A 164 -15.77 12.11 -12.47
N ARG A 165 -17.08 12.32 -12.27
CA ARG A 165 -18.11 12.30 -13.33
C ARG A 165 -17.79 13.32 -14.44
N LEU A 166 -17.55 14.57 -14.06
CA LEU A 166 -17.29 15.67 -15.00
C LEU A 166 -15.93 15.50 -15.69
N SER A 167 -14.90 15.02 -14.98
CA SER A 167 -13.60 14.70 -15.57
C SER A 167 -13.72 13.62 -16.63
N MET A 168 -14.39 12.50 -16.32
CA MET A 168 -14.59 11.42 -17.29
C MET A 168 -15.45 11.83 -18.47
N GLN A 169 -16.47 12.68 -18.29
CA GLN A 169 -17.20 13.28 -19.41
C GLN A 169 -16.29 14.13 -20.30
N ALA A 170 -15.44 14.97 -19.71
CA ALA A 170 -14.50 15.81 -20.45
C ALA A 170 -13.43 15.00 -21.19
N ILE A 171 -12.89 13.95 -20.55
CA ILE A 171 -11.93 13.01 -21.14
C ILE A 171 -12.58 12.26 -22.30
N ARG A 172 -13.80 11.72 -22.12
CA ARG A 172 -14.50 10.94 -23.14
C ARG A 172 -14.96 11.74 -24.36
N ARG A 173 -14.99 13.07 -24.28
CA ARG A 173 -15.16 13.95 -25.47
C ARG A 173 -13.92 13.94 -26.37
N VAL A 174 -12.73 13.70 -25.81
CA VAL A 174 -11.47 13.59 -26.57
C VAL A 174 -11.24 12.14 -26.98
N ARG A 175 -11.47 11.19 -26.07
CA ARG A 175 -11.27 9.77 -26.28
C ARG A 175 -12.45 8.97 -25.73
N SER A 176 -13.38 8.59 -26.61
CA SER A 176 -14.66 7.98 -26.22
C SER A 176 -14.56 6.64 -25.48
N ASP A 177 -13.48 5.90 -25.69
CA ASP A 177 -13.19 4.59 -25.07
C ASP A 177 -12.32 4.70 -23.79
N ALA A 178 -12.07 5.92 -23.28
CA ALA A 178 -11.32 6.11 -22.05
C ALA A 178 -12.01 5.45 -20.84
N ARG A 179 -11.23 4.66 -20.09
CA ARG A 179 -11.68 3.85 -18.96
C ARG A 179 -11.45 4.54 -17.62
N LEU A 180 -12.47 4.47 -16.77
CA LEU A 180 -12.40 4.87 -15.37
C LEU A 180 -11.96 3.67 -14.51
N ILE A 181 -10.76 3.77 -13.94
CA ILE A 181 -10.29 2.90 -12.87
C ILE A 181 -10.49 3.67 -11.56
N GLN A 182 -11.61 3.43 -10.88
CA GLN A 182 -11.92 4.16 -9.64
C GLN A 182 -11.41 3.40 -8.42
N THR A 183 -10.52 4.06 -7.68
CA THR A 183 -9.92 3.53 -6.45
C THR A 183 -10.67 3.94 -5.19
N GLU A 184 -10.65 3.06 -4.19
CA GLU A 184 -11.03 3.33 -2.79
C GLU A 184 -10.31 2.35 -1.84
N ASP A 185 -10.01 2.77 -0.61
CA ASP A 185 -9.61 1.84 0.47
C ASP A 185 -10.82 1.01 0.90
N LEU A 186 -10.67 -0.32 0.83
CA LEU A 186 -11.76 -1.24 1.15
C LEU A 186 -11.39 -2.17 2.30
N GLY A 187 -11.99 -1.90 3.45
CA GLY A 187 -11.97 -2.78 4.63
C GLY A 187 -13.37 -3.19 5.08
N ARG A 188 -13.44 -4.11 6.04
CA ARG A 188 -14.65 -4.45 6.79
C ARG A 188 -14.50 -3.98 8.22
N THR A 189 -15.59 -3.49 8.79
CA THR A 189 -15.67 -3.15 10.22
C THR A 189 -16.37 -4.28 10.96
N TYR A 190 -15.70 -4.82 11.96
CA TYR A 190 -16.21 -5.78 12.92
C TYR A 190 -16.45 -5.09 14.26
N ALA A 191 -17.21 -5.70 15.16
CA ALA A 191 -17.44 -5.09 16.47
C ALA A 191 -17.83 -6.09 17.55
N THR A 192 -17.77 -5.62 18.80
CA THR A 192 -18.52 -6.23 19.91
C THR A 192 -20.02 -5.98 19.79
N GLU A 193 -20.84 -6.81 20.44
CA GLU A 193 -22.30 -6.76 20.36
C GLU A 193 -22.90 -5.35 20.56
N PRO A 194 -22.48 -4.54 21.57
CA PRO A 194 -23.04 -3.21 21.78
C PRO A 194 -22.79 -2.22 20.64
N LEU A 195 -21.84 -2.51 19.75
CA LEU A 195 -21.43 -1.68 18.63
C LEU A 195 -21.81 -2.28 17.27
N ARG A 196 -22.65 -3.33 17.25
CA ARG A 196 -23.14 -3.99 16.02
C ARG A 196 -23.73 -2.99 15.02
N GLU A 197 -24.58 -2.07 15.49
CA GLU A 197 -25.20 -1.04 14.62
C GLU A 197 -24.16 -0.08 14.02
N GLN A 198 -23.12 0.29 14.78
CA GLN A 198 -22.05 1.15 14.28
C GLN A 198 -21.23 0.43 13.21
N ALA A 199 -20.87 -0.85 13.44
CA ALA A 199 -20.19 -1.65 12.43
C ALA A 199 -21.04 -1.82 11.16
N ALA A 200 -22.35 -2.04 11.30
CA ALA A 200 -23.27 -2.12 10.16
C ALA A 200 -23.31 -0.79 9.38
N PHE A 201 -23.33 0.35 10.07
CA PHE A 201 -23.25 1.67 9.44
C PHE A 201 -21.93 1.87 8.67
N GLU A 202 -20.78 1.53 9.26
CA GLU A 202 -19.49 1.63 8.58
C GLU A 202 -19.38 0.69 7.37
N ASN A 203 -19.92 -0.53 7.50
CA ASN A 203 -19.97 -1.51 6.42
C ASN A 203 -20.94 -1.12 5.28
N LEU A 204 -21.90 -0.23 5.55
CA LEU A 204 -22.70 0.41 4.52
C LEU A 204 -21.95 1.60 3.89
N ARG A 205 -21.29 2.43 4.72
CA ARG A 205 -20.57 3.63 4.29
C ARG A 205 -19.39 3.34 3.38
N ARG A 206 -18.63 2.27 3.63
CA ARG A 206 -17.43 1.89 2.84
C ARG A 206 -17.67 1.74 1.32
N TRP A 207 -18.92 1.53 0.90
CA TRP A 207 -19.28 1.34 -0.51
C TRP A 207 -19.60 2.65 -1.25
N LEU A 208 -19.70 3.78 -0.52
CA LEU A 208 -20.31 5.00 -1.05
C LEU A 208 -19.66 5.54 -2.32
N THR A 209 -18.33 5.47 -2.44
CA THR A 209 -17.63 5.94 -3.66
C THR A 209 -18.21 5.27 -4.91
N TRP A 210 -18.27 3.94 -4.93
CA TRP A 210 -18.78 3.21 -6.08
C TRP A 210 -20.30 3.20 -6.14
N ASP A 211 -21.01 3.20 -5.01
CA ASP A 211 -22.47 3.28 -5.01
C ASP A 211 -22.98 4.60 -5.60
N LEU A 212 -22.32 5.72 -5.30
CA LEU A 212 -22.65 7.01 -5.91
C LEU A 212 -22.33 7.01 -7.41
N LEU A 213 -21.14 6.55 -7.80
CA LEU A 213 -20.74 6.49 -9.22
C LEU A 213 -21.61 5.56 -10.06
N THR A 214 -22.11 4.47 -9.47
CA THR A 214 -23.02 3.51 -10.13
C THR A 214 -24.50 3.89 -10.00
N GLY A 215 -24.82 5.03 -9.38
CA GLY A 215 -26.20 5.55 -9.25
C GLY A 215 -27.08 4.76 -8.29
N ARG A 216 -26.49 4.00 -7.35
CA ARG A 216 -27.21 3.13 -6.40
C ARG A 216 -27.73 3.85 -5.16
N VAL A 217 -27.27 5.07 -4.89
CA VAL A 217 -27.72 5.87 -3.73
C VAL A 217 -29.05 6.58 -4.07
N THR A 218 -30.12 5.80 -4.16
CA THR A 218 -31.51 6.26 -4.33
C THR A 218 -32.22 6.33 -2.98
N ARG A 219 -33.51 6.71 -2.94
CA ARG A 219 -34.29 6.82 -1.69
C ARG A 219 -34.33 5.53 -0.86
N GLU A 220 -34.20 4.38 -1.52
CA GLU A 220 -34.20 3.05 -0.91
C GLU A 220 -32.82 2.69 -0.31
N HIS A 221 -31.78 3.46 -0.62
CA HIS A 221 -30.44 3.24 -0.10
C HIS A 221 -30.34 3.71 1.36
N GLY A 222 -29.77 2.88 2.24
CA GLY A 222 -29.70 3.18 3.68
C GLY A 222 -28.90 4.42 4.07
N MET A 223 -28.13 5.01 3.15
CA MET A 223 -27.41 6.28 3.35
C MET A 223 -28.15 7.52 2.85
N PHE A 224 -29.22 7.36 2.06
CA PHE A 224 -29.89 8.47 1.40
C PHE A 224 -30.46 9.46 2.39
N GLU A 225 -31.30 8.98 3.33
CA GLU A 225 -31.95 9.85 4.31
C GLU A 225 -30.93 10.61 5.16
N ARG A 226 -29.83 9.95 5.55
CA ARG A 226 -28.77 10.58 6.35
C ARG A 226 -28.15 11.77 5.61
N ILE A 227 -27.80 11.59 4.34
CA ILE A 227 -27.21 12.65 3.51
C ILE A 227 -28.25 13.73 3.17
N ASP A 228 -29.50 13.34 2.89
CA ASP A 228 -30.58 14.27 2.54
C ASP A 228 -30.95 15.22 3.68
N ARG A 229 -30.84 14.77 4.96
CA ARG A 229 -31.00 15.67 6.13
C ARG A 229 -30.04 16.87 6.13
N HIS A 230 -28.95 16.82 5.35
CA HIS A 230 -28.04 17.95 5.15
C HIS A 230 -28.35 18.81 3.91
N GLY A 231 -29.51 18.60 3.27
CA GLY A 231 -29.98 19.34 2.11
C GLY A 231 -29.38 18.88 0.78
N LEU A 232 -28.89 17.64 0.69
CA LEU A 232 -28.14 17.12 -0.45
C LEU A 232 -28.94 16.10 -1.30
N GLY A 233 -30.22 15.84 -1.02
CA GLY A 233 -30.99 14.83 -1.73
C GLY A 233 -31.26 15.13 -3.21
N ASP A 234 -31.38 16.40 -3.61
CA ASP A 234 -31.48 16.77 -5.03
C ASP A 234 -30.20 16.42 -5.78
N ARG A 235 -29.04 16.63 -5.15
CA ARG A 235 -27.73 16.27 -5.70
C ARG A 235 -27.57 14.75 -5.81
N LEU A 236 -28.02 13.99 -4.80
CA LEU A 236 -28.05 12.52 -4.86
C LEU A 236 -28.92 12.01 -6.03
N ARG A 237 -30.11 12.58 -6.22
CA ARG A 237 -30.97 12.26 -7.36
C ARG A 237 -30.29 12.57 -8.69
N ALA A 238 -29.68 13.75 -8.82
CA ALA A 238 -28.94 14.12 -10.03
C ALA A 238 -27.71 13.23 -10.31
N ILE A 239 -27.08 12.66 -9.28
CA ILE A 239 -26.03 11.64 -9.43
C ILE A 239 -26.64 10.32 -9.93
N ALA A 240 -27.71 9.85 -9.29
CA ALA A 240 -28.38 8.61 -9.66
C ALA A 240 -28.99 8.64 -11.08
N ASP A 241 -29.50 9.79 -11.53
CA ASP A 241 -30.08 9.98 -12.86
C ASP A 241 -29.03 10.03 -13.99
N ALA A 242 -27.77 10.31 -13.65
CA ALA A 242 -26.66 10.38 -14.61
C ALA A 242 -25.38 9.75 -14.05
N PRO A 243 -25.37 8.43 -13.78
CA PRO A 243 -24.25 7.75 -13.15
C PRO A 243 -23.02 7.74 -14.07
N CYS A 244 -21.84 7.57 -13.47
CA CYS A 244 -20.59 7.34 -14.17
C CYS A 244 -19.94 6.08 -13.58
N PRO A 245 -20.47 4.88 -13.87
CA PRO A 245 -19.93 3.65 -13.31
C PRO A 245 -18.46 3.50 -13.72
N PRO A 246 -17.60 2.99 -12.82
CA PRO A 246 -16.23 2.65 -13.20
C PRO A 246 -16.22 1.52 -14.23
N ASP A 247 -15.22 1.55 -15.11
CA ASP A 247 -14.94 0.43 -16.02
C ASP A 247 -14.21 -0.69 -15.27
N VAL A 248 -13.43 -0.32 -14.24
CA VAL A 248 -12.70 -1.23 -13.34
C VAL A 248 -12.79 -0.72 -11.91
N ILE A 249 -13.12 -1.60 -10.97
CA ILE A 249 -13.06 -1.33 -9.53
C ILE A 249 -11.61 -1.48 -9.06
N GLY A 250 -11.00 -0.39 -8.60
CA GLY A 250 -9.67 -0.40 -7.98
C GLY A 250 -9.76 -0.54 -6.48
N VAL A 251 -9.25 -1.64 -5.92
CA VAL A 251 -9.25 -1.87 -4.47
C VAL A 251 -7.87 -1.57 -3.91
N ASN A 252 -7.80 -0.53 -3.07
CA ASN A 252 -6.67 -0.32 -2.17
C ASN A 252 -6.95 -1.13 -0.90
N HIS A 253 -5.98 -1.92 -0.45
CA HIS A 253 -6.17 -2.76 0.73
C HIS A 253 -4.85 -3.03 1.44
N TYR A 254 -4.88 -2.77 2.74
CA TYR A 254 -3.76 -2.93 3.65
C TYR A 254 -4.13 -3.94 4.73
N LEU A 255 -3.12 -4.54 5.37
CA LEU A 255 -3.31 -5.47 6.49
C LEU A 255 -4.12 -4.86 7.66
N THR A 256 -4.18 -3.52 7.71
CA THR A 256 -4.86 -2.72 8.73
C THR A 256 -6.15 -2.04 8.25
N SER A 257 -6.58 -2.27 7.00
CA SER A 257 -7.82 -1.69 6.44
C SER A 257 -9.07 -2.21 7.14
N GLU A 258 -9.07 -3.46 7.60
CA GLU A 258 -10.19 -4.00 8.37
C GLU A 258 -10.11 -3.56 9.85
N ARG A 259 -11.23 -3.10 10.39
CA ARG A 259 -11.33 -2.45 11.71
C ARG A 259 -12.17 -3.27 12.68
N PHE A 260 -11.91 -3.12 13.97
CA PHE A 260 -12.68 -3.72 15.06
C PHE A 260 -13.06 -2.67 16.09
N LEU A 261 -14.35 -2.57 16.39
CA LEU A 261 -14.89 -1.61 17.37
C LEU A 261 -15.24 -2.31 18.69
N ASP A 262 -14.70 -1.82 19.80
CA ASP A 262 -14.92 -2.39 21.14
C ASP A 262 -15.38 -1.34 22.14
N HIS A 263 -16.49 -1.60 22.83
CA HIS A 263 -17.06 -0.69 23.83
C HIS A 263 -16.24 -0.66 25.13
N ARG A 264 -15.31 -1.60 25.34
CA ARG A 264 -14.50 -1.74 26.57
C ARG A 264 -13.20 -0.97 26.45
N LEU A 265 -13.27 0.35 26.66
CA LEU A 265 -12.15 1.28 26.53
C LEU A 265 -10.92 0.90 27.37
N ASP A 266 -11.13 0.34 28.57
CA ASP A 266 -10.07 -0.07 29.51
C ASP A 266 -9.12 -1.14 28.97
N ARG A 267 -9.49 -1.81 27.87
CA ARG A 267 -8.67 -2.83 27.20
C ARG A 267 -7.70 -2.28 26.16
N TYR A 268 -7.81 -0.99 25.85
CA TYR A 268 -7.08 -0.35 24.76
C TYR A 268 -6.43 0.95 25.26
N PRO A 269 -5.29 1.34 24.69
CA PRO A 269 -4.64 2.57 25.10
C PRO A 269 -5.46 3.81 24.64
N PRO A 270 -5.36 4.95 25.35
CA PRO A 270 -6.24 6.11 25.13
C PRO A 270 -6.24 6.67 23.70
N GLU A 271 -5.11 6.58 22.99
CA GLU A 271 -4.99 7.02 21.59
C GLU A 271 -5.85 6.22 20.61
N ARG A 272 -6.41 5.08 21.04
CA ARG A 272 -7.36 4.27 20.25
C ARG A 272 -8.82 4.58 20.59
N HIS A 273 -9.06 5.40 21.61
CA HIS A 273 -10.41 5.75 22.04
C HIS A 273 -10.99 6.79 21.08
N GLY A 274 -12.22 6.54 20.65
CA GLY A 274 -13.03 7.43 19.85
C GLY A 274 -14.50 7.24 20.22
N GLY A 275 -15.38 7.49 19.26
CA GLY A 275 -16.79 7.28 19.47
C GLY A 275 -17.67 7.85 18.37
N ASN A 276 -18.96 7.73 18.60
CA ASN A 276 -20.01 8.45 17.90
C ASN A 276 -20.86 9.20 18.95
N ASP A 277 -21.95 9.84 18.51
CA ASP A 277 -22.84 10.60 19.40
C ASP A 277 -23.56 9.75 20.47
N ARG A 278 -23.50 8.41 20.37
CA ARG A 278 -24.22 7.47 21.23
C ARG A 278 -23.31 6.78 22.24
N MET A 279 -22.07 6.46 21.86
CA MET A 279 -21.17 5.64 22.65
C MET A 279 -19.70 5.93 22.30
N ALA A 280 -18.86 6.00 23.34
CA ALA A 280 -17.42 5.95 23.19
C ALA A 280 -16.94 4.50 23.03
N TYR A 281 -15.97 4.27 22.16
CA TYR A 281 -15.42 2.95 21.87
C TYR A 281 -13.98 3.03 21.39
N ALA A 282 -13.25 1.92 21.47
CA ALA A 282 -11.95 1.77 20.86
C ALA A 282 -12.10 1.36 19.39
N ASP A 283 -11.31 1.98 18.51
CA ASP A 283 -11.18 1.60 17.10
C ASP A 283 -9.75 1.10 16.85
N VAL A 284 -9.62 -0.20 16.58
CA VAL A 284 -8.34 -0.88 16.37
C VAL A 284 -8.36 -1.73 15.10
N GLU A 285 -7.18 -2.12 14.62
CA GLU A 285 -7.05 -2.98 13.46
C GLU A 285 -7.61 -4.38 13.77
N ALA A 286 -8.54 -4.88 12.96
CA ALA A 286 -9.19 -6.18 13.16
C ALA A 286 -8.19 -7.33 13.22
N VAL A 287 -7.11 -7.25 12.42
CA VAL A 287 -6.01 -8.22 12.41
C VAL A 287 -5.32 -8.36 13.77
N ARG A 288 -5.41 -7.36 14.64
CA ARG A 288 -4.77 -7.34 15.97
C ARG A 288 -5.62 -7.95 17.09
N VAL A 289 -6.89 -8.27 16.82
CA VAL A 289 -7.86 -8.68 17.86
C VAL A 289 -8.69 -9.90 17.47
N LEU A 290 -9.16 -9.98 16.23
CA LEU A 290 -10.14 -11.00 15.87
C LEU A 290 -9.56 -12.41 15.86
N LEU A 291 -10.30 -13.35 16.44
CA LEU A 291 -10.02 -14.78 16.41
C LEU A 291 -11.34 -15.56 16.19
N PRO A 292 -11.52 -16.24 15.03
CA PRO A 292 -10.64 -16.28 13.86
C PRO A 292 -10.39 -14.90 13.22
N GLY A 293 -9.19 -14.70 12.66
CA GLY A 293 -8.76 -13.44 12.02
C GLY A 293 -9.66 -13.04 10.84
N PRO A 294 -9.60 -11.78 10.38
CA PRO A 294 -10.51 -11.24 9.38
C PRO A 294 -10.30 -11.88 7.98
N ASP A 295 -11.23 -11.67 7.05
CA ASP A 295 -11.21 -12.37 5.75
C ASP A 295 -10.16 -11.78 4.79
N GLY A 296 -9.67 -10.55 5.03
CA GLY A 296 -8.63 -9.90 4.26
C GLY A 296 -9.05 -9.58 2.83
N LEU A 297 -8.04 -9.46 1.98
CA LEU A 297 -8.18 -9.09 0.57
C LEU A 297 -9.14 -10.01 -0.21
N ASP A 298 -9.09 -11.33 0.03
CA ASP A 298 -9.98 -12.30 -0.64
C ASP A 298 -11.46 -11.99 -0.34
N GLY A 299 -11.77 -11.73 0.93
CA GLY A 299 -13.12 -11.40 1.39
C GLY A 299 -13.67 -10.14 0.72
N VAL A 300 -12.92 -9.05 0.79
CA VAL A 300 -13.36 -7.75 0.27
C VAL A 300 -13.48 -7.74 -1.26
N LEU A 301 -12.58 -8.43 -1.98
CA LEU A 301 -12.68 -8.56 -3.44
C LEU A 301 -13.92 -9.34 -3.87
N ARG A 302 -14.26 -10.43 -3.16
CA ARG A 302 -15.49 -11.18 -3.45
C ARG A 302 -16.74 -10.38 -3.15
N GLU A 303 -16.74 -9.62 -2.06
CA GLU A 303 -17.85 -8.72 -1.72
C GLU A 303 -18.04 -7.64 -2.80
N ALA A 304 -16.94 -7.00 -3.24
CA ALA A 304 -16.98 -6.02 -4.31
C ALA A 304 -17.49 -6.61 -5.63
N HIS A 305 -16.98 -7.78 -6.04
CA HIS A 305 -17.45 -8.46 -7.23
C HIS A 305 -18.92 -8.88 -7.12
N ALA A 306 -19.35 -9.43 -5.99
CA ALA A 306 -20.75 -9.79 -5.77
C ALA A 306 -21.68 -8.57 -5.82
N ARG A 307 -21.20 -7.40 -5.38
CA ARG A 307 -21.97 -6.15 -5.38
C ARG A 307 -22.09 -5.53 -6.77
N TYR A 308 -20.99 -5.49 -7.53
CA TYR A 308 -20.90 -4.71 -8.77
C TYR A 308 -20.84 -5.54 -10.05
N GLY A 309 -20.32 -6.77 -10.00
CA GLY A 309 -20.13 -7.62 -11.18
C GLY A 309 -19.14 -7.08 -12.20
N LEU A 310 -18.28 -6.13 -11.79
CA LEU A 310 -17.32 -5.45 -12.66
C LEU A 310 -15.91 -6.07 -12.54
N PRO A 311 -15.04 -5.88 -13.56
CA PRO A 311 -13.63 -6.18 -13.44
C PRO A 311 -12.98 -5.42 -12.28
N MET A 312 -11.96 -6.03 -11.67
CA MET A 312 -11.29 -5.47 -10.51
C MET A 312 -9.77 -5.43 -10.68
N VAL A 313 -9.13 -4.53 -9.97
CA VAL A 313 -7.67 -4.47 -9.80
C VAL A 313 -7.37 -4.25 -8.34
N VAL A 314 -6.31 -4.86 -7.81
CA VAL A 314 -5.75 -4.45 -6.52
C VAL A 314 -4.80 -3.29 -6.79
N THR A 315 -5.25 -2.06 -6.53
CA THR A 315 -4.59 -0.83 -7.00
C THR A 315 -3.49 -0.32 -6.08
N GLU A 316 -3.48 -0.76 -4.82
CA GLU A 316 -2.39 -0.54 -3.87
C GLU A 316 -2.20 -1.76 -2.97
N VAL A 317 -0.95 -2.25 -2.92
CA VAL A 317 -0.51 -3.32 -2.01
C VAL A 317 0.83 -2.90 -1.40
N HIS A 318 0.80 -2.53 -0.12
CA HIS A 318 1.99 -2.17 0.67
C HIS A 318 1.90 -2.70 2.10
N ASN A 319 3.06 -2.89 2.71
CA ASN A 319 3.17 -3.23 4.13
C ASN A 319 4.42 -2.51 4.68
N GLY A 320 4.24 -1.47 5.49
CA GLY A 320 5.34 -0.76 6.16
C GLY A 320 5.99 -1.66 7.23
N CYS A 321 6.88 -2.55 6.81
CA CYS A 321 7.47 -3.60 7.64
C CYS A 321 8.83 -4.06 7.08
N THR A 322 9.36 -5.16 7.61
CA THR A 322 10.60 -5.79 7.14
C THR A 322 10.46 -6.34 5.72
N ARG A 323 11.60 -6.58 5.05
CA ARG A 323 11.67 -6.97 3.62
C ARG A 323 10.83 -8.20 3.27
N GLU A 324 10.93 -9.26 4.07
CA GLU A 324 10.16 -10.49 3.90
C GLU A 324 8.67 -10.28 4.12
N GLU A 325 8.27 -9.45 5.08
CA GLU A 325 6.86 -9.17 5.36
C GLU A 325 6.24 -8.30 4.25
N GLN A 326 7.02 -7.40 3.65
CA GLN A 326 6.66 -6.69 2.41
C GLN A 326 6.42 -7.66 1.25
N MET A 327 7.39 -8.54 1.00
CA MET A 327 7.30 -9.54 -0.07
C MET A 327 6.14 -10.52 0.13
N ARG A 328 5.95 -11.02 1.35
CA ARG A 328 4.85 -11.94 1.69
C ARG A 328 3.49 -11.32 1.41
N TRP A 329 3.35 -10.01 1.67
CA TRP A 329 2.08 -9.33 1.44
C TRP A 329 1.78 -9.20 -0.05
N LEU A 330 2.75 -8.76 -0.85
CA LEU A 330 2.61 -8.69 -2.30
C LEU A 330 2.36 -10.08 -2.92
N LEU A 331 3.07 -11.11 -2.47
CA LEU A 331 2.88 -12.47 -2.93
C LEU A 331 1.51 -13.04 -2.54
N GLU A 332 1.02 -12.75 -1.33
CA GLU A 332 -0.33 -13.15 -0.89
C GLU A 332 -1.41 -12.46 -1.73
N ALA A 333 -1.23 -11.17 -2.06
CA ALA A 333 -2.14 -10.44 -2.93
C ALA A 333 -2.14 -11.02 -4.35
N TRP A 334 -0.96 -11.29 -4.92
CA TRP A 334 -0.81 -11.93 -6.24
C TRP A 334 -1.52 -13.28 -6.30
N ARG A 335 -1.21 -14.18 -5.37
CA ARG A 335 -1.84 -15.52 -5.31
C ARG A 335 -3.33 -15.45 -5.05
N THR A 336 -3.80 -14.44 -4.31
CA THR A 336 -5.23 -14.21 -4.10
C THR A 336 -5.92 -13.78 -5.38
N ALA A 337 -5.32 -12.89 -6.16
CA ALA A 337 -5.82 -12.51 -7.48
C ALA A 337 -5.85 -13.71 -8.43
N GLU A 338 -4.81 -14.55 -8.47
CA GLU A 338 -4.77 -15.77 -9.29
C GLU A 338 -5.93 -16.73 -8.95
N ARG A 339 -6.08 -17.10 -7.66
CA ARG A 339 -7.19 -17.97 -7.22
C ARG A 339 -8.56 -17.37 -7.55
N LEU A 340 -8.74 -16.08 -7.32
CA LEU A 340 -10.02 -15.42 -7.61
C LEU A 340 -10.35 -15.48 -9.11
N ARG A 341 -9.35 -15.35 -9.98
CA ARG A 341 -9.54 -15.54 -11.42
C ARG A 341 -9.92 -16.98 -11.77
N GLU A 342 -9.31 -17.98 -11.11
CA GLU A 342 -9.70 -19.39 -11.27
C GLU A 342 -11.16 -19.62 -10.84
N ASP A 343 -11.61 -18.92 -9.81
CA ASP A 343 -13.00 -18.92 -9.33
C ASP A 343 -13.97 -18.05 -10.18
N GLY A 344 -13.51 -17.49 -11.30
CA GLY A 344 -14.33 -16.68 -12.22
C GLY A 344 -14.52 -15.21 -11.81
N VAL A 345 -13.78 -14.72 -10.81
CA VAL A 345 -13.75 -13.30 -10.44
C VAL A 345 -12.69 -12.57 -11.28
N PRO A 346 -13.07 -11.56 -12.10
CA PRO A 346 -12.20 -10.94 -13.11
C PRO A 346 -11.21 -9.92 -12.51
N VAL A 347 -10.24 -10.38 -11.71
CA VAL A 347 -9.12 -9.55 -11.23
C VAL A 347 -8.08 -9.39 -12.33
N GLN A 348 -7.86 -8.18 -12.84
CA GLN A 348 -6.99 -7.91 -13.99
C GLN A 348 -5.52 -7.72 -13.62
N ALA A 349 -5.24 -7.08 -12.47
CA ALA A 349 -3.89 -6.74 -12.07
C ALA A 349 -3.73 -6.65 -10.55
N VAL A 350 -2.47 -6.69 -10.12
CA VAL A 350 -2.02 -6.33 -8.76
C VAL A 350 -0.95 -5.25 -8.88
N THR A 351 -1.09 -4.19 -8.08
CA THR A 351 -0.19 -3.03 -8.10
C THR A 351 0.72 -3.04 -6.89
N ALA A 352 2.03 -3.11 -7.10
CA ALA A 352 3.00 -2.88 -6.04
C ALA A 352 3.02 -1.39 -5.71
N TRP A 353 2.58 -1.05 -4.50
CA TRP A 353 2.67 0.31 -3.97
C TRP A 353 3.58 0.29 -2.72
N SER A 354 4.43 1.27 -2.49
CA SER A 354 4.93 2.23 -3.48
C SER A 354 6.27 1.77 -4.07
N LEU A 355 6.55 2.16 -5.31
CA LEU A 355 7.79 1.83 -6.00
C LEU A 355 9.04 2.44 -5.33
N LEU A 356 8.92 3.64 -4.77
CA LEU A 356 10.04 4.41 -4.19
C LEU A 356 9.91 4.63 -2.68
N GLY A 357 9.03 3.85 -2.03
CA GLY A 357 8.69 4.07 -0.63
C GLY A 357 7.80 5.29 -0.43
N ALA A 358 7.58 5.64 0.83
CA ALA A 358 6.66 6.69 1.21
C ALA A 358 7.17 7.39 2.47
N PHE A 359 6.85 8.68 2.61
CA PHE A 359 7.35 9.50 3.71
C PHE A 359 6.20 9.98 4.60
N ASP A 360 6.39 9.86 5.92
CA ASP A 360 5.54 10.40 6.98
C ASP A 360 4.10 9.85 7.04
N TRP A 361 3.80 8.73 6.35
CA TRP A 361 2.49 8.07 6.40
C TRP A 361 2.17 7.46 7.76
N ASN A 362 3.17 7.09 8.55
CA ASN A 362 3.02 6.76 9.97
C ASN A 362 2.31 7.87 10.78
N SER A 363 2.35 9.11 10.31
CA SER A 363 1.66 10.27 10.89
C SER A 363 0.41 10.69 10.11
N LEU A 364 -0.08 9.87 9.18
CA LEU A 364 -1.10 10.22 8.19
C LEU A 364 -0.72 11.50 7.42
N LEU A 365 0.57 11.68 7.11
CA LEU A 365 1.13 12.87 6.48
C LEU A 365 0.94 14.17 7.25
N THR A 366 0.42 14.14 8.48
CA THR A 366 0.13 15.36 9.26
C THR A 366 1.39 16.04 9.78
N ARG A 367 2.54 15.34 9.84
CA ARG A 367 3.83 15.84 10.33
C ARG A 367 4.94 15.57 9.32
N GLY A 368 5.99 16.39 9.36
CA GLY A 368 7.11 16.35 8.42
C GLY A 368 8.35 15.87 9.12
N ALA A 369 8.32 14.66 9.65
CA ALA A 369 9.41 14.09 10.43
C ALA A 369 10.48 13.45 9.54
N GLY A 370 10.22 13.30 8.24
CA GLY A 370 11.10 12.58 7.33
C GLY A 370 11.13 11.08 7.61
N HIS A 371 10.09 10.52 8.24
CA HIS A 371 10.00 9.09 8.49
C HIS A 371 9.81 8.36 7.16
N TYR A 372 10.82 7.58 6.75
CA TYR A 372 10.81 6.88 5.47
C TYR A 372 10.42 5.41 5.65
N GLU A 373 9.35 5.01 4.97
CA GLU A 373 8.93 3.63 4.80
C GLU A 373 9.41 3.14 3.43
N THR A 374 10.26 2.11 3.40
CA THR A 374 10.89 1.70 2.15
C THR A 374 9.92 0.98 1.22
N GLY A 375 10.00 1.26 -0.09
CA GLY A 375 9.23 0.58 -1.13
C GLY A 375 10.04 -0.46 -1.90
N VAL A 376 9.67 -0.65 -3.17
CA VAL A 376 10.34 -1.58 -4.09
C VAL A 376 11.82 -1.24 -4.28
N PHE A 377 12.12 0.06 -4.36
CA PHE A 377 13.46 0.61 -4.28
C PHE A 377 13.64 1.39 -2.99
N ASP A 378 14.79 1.21 -2.36
CA ASP A 378 15.28 2.01 -1.24
C ASP A 378 15.94 3.29 -1.78
N VAL A 379 15.34 4.44 -1.48
CA VAL A 379 15.85 5.77 -1.86
C VAL A 379 16.58 6.50 -0.73
N SER A 380 16.91 5.82 0.38
CA SER A 380 17.68 6.41 1.49
C SER A 380 19.14 6.71 1.14
N GLY A 381 19.65 6.10 0.06
CA GLY A 381 21.00 6.29 -0.46
C GLY A 381 21.09 7.33 -1.59
N PRO A 382 22.29 7.51 -2.18
CA PRO A 382 22.51 8.46 -3.29
C PRO A 382 21.83 8.06 -4.60
N ALA A 383 21.44 6.78 -4.73
CA ALA A 383 20.72 6.24 -5.87
C ALA A 383 19.69 5.20 -5.38
N PRO A 384 18.58 4.99 -6.10
CA PRO A 384 17.62 3.93 -5.80
C PRO A 384 18.29 2.55 -5.79
N ARG A 385 18.13 1.81 -4.70
CA ARG A 385 18.66 0.45 -4.56
C ARG A 385 17.51 -0.56 -4.58
N PRO A 386 17.55 -1.61 -5.41
CA PRO A 386 16.49 -2.62 -5.41
C PRO A 386 16.42 -3.33 -4.05
N THR A 387 15.21 -3.64 -3.62
CA THR A 387 14.95 -4.45 -2.41
C THR A 387 14.45 -5.84 -2.77
N GLY A 388 14.20 -6.71 -1.79
CA GLY A 388 13.56 -8.00 -2.00
C GLY A 388 12.24 -7.91 -2.79
N LEU A 389 11.48 -6.81 -2.66
CA LEU A 389 10.28 -6.57 -3.47
C LEU A 389 10.61 -6.48 -4.96
N ALA A 390 11.73 -5.87 -5.36
CA ALA A 390 12.15 -5.81 -6.75
C ALA A 390 12.45 -7.21 -7.31
N LEU A 391 13.11 -8.06 -6.51
CA LEU A 391 13.36 -9.46 -6.85
C LEU A 391 12.05 -10.24 -7.01
N LEU A 392 11.11 -10.06 -6.08
CA LEU A 392 9.79 -10.68 -6.14
C LEU A 392 9.01 -10.23 -7.37
N MET A 393 8.98 -8.92 -7.66
CA MET A 393 8.28 -8.38 -8.82
C MET A 393 8.82 -8.94 -10.13
N LYS A 394 10.15 -9.02 -10.27
CA LYS A 394 10.79 -9.66 -11.43
C LYS A 394 10.33 -11.11 -11.57
N ALA A 395 10.37 -11.89 -10.48
CA ALA A 395 9.93 -13.30 -10.48
C ALA A 395 8.45 -13.46 -10.86
N LEU A 396 7.56 -12.61 -10.32
CA LEU A 396 6.14 -12.62 -10.68
C LEU A 396 5.90 -12.28 -12.15
N SER A 397 6.67 -11.33 -12.70
CA SER A 397 6.54 -10.90 -14.09
C SER A 397 7.07 -11.93 -15.11
N SER A 398 8.10 -12.70 -14.76
CA SER A 398 8.71 -13.74 -15.59
C SER A 398 8.06 -15.11 -15.42
N GLY A 399 7.32 -15.33 -14.32
CA GLY A 399 6.80 -16.64 -13.93
C GLY A 399 7.84 -17.52 -13.21
N ASP A 400 8.95 -16.93 -12.75
CA ASP A 400 9.96 -17.62 -11.95
C ASP A 400 9.47 -17.89 -10.51
N LYS A 401 10.23 -18.69 -9.78
CA LYS A 401 9.95 -18.95 -8.37
C LYS A 401 10.14 -17.67 -7.54
N PRO A 402 9.22 -17.35 -6.61
CA PRO A 402 9.42 -16.26 -5.66
C PRO A 402 10.71 -16.43 -4.86
N PRO A 403 11.37 -15.33 -4.45
CA PRO A 403 12.49 -15.39 -3.52
C PRO A 403 12.14 -16.21 -2.27
N PRO A 404 13.05 -17.07 -1.76
CA PRO A 404 12.76 -17.90 -0.59
C PRO A 404 12.26 -17.13 0.65
N ALA A 405 12.81 -15.94 0.90
CA ALA A 405 12.38 -15.09 2.00
C ALA A 405 10.92 -14.58 1.87
N ALA A 406 10.35 -14.54 0.65
CA ALA A 406 8.95 -14.22 0.42
C ALA A 406 7.97 -15.35 0.82
N LEU A 407 8.49 -16.55 1.12
CA LEU A 407 7.69 -17.71 1.52
C LEU A 407 7.46 -17.72 3.04
N GLY A 408 6.58 -18.62 3.49
CA GLY A 408 6.14 -18.70 4.89
C GLY A 408 5.00 -17.73 5.24
N ALA A 409 4.62 -17.75 6.51
CA ALA A 409 3.50 -16.98 7.03
C ALA A 409 3.91 -15.57 7.44
N GLY A 410 3.28 -14.57 6.83
CA GLY A 410 3.38 -13.18 7.29
C GLY A 410 2.88 -13.02 8.73
N TRP A 411 3.30 -11.95 9.40
CA TRP A 411 2.94 -11.71 10.80
C TRP A 411 1.42 -11.72 11.02
N TRP A 412 0.63 -11.30 10.04
CA TRP A 412 -0.86 -11.29 10.06
C TRP A 412 -1.50 -12.68 10.01
N ARG A 413 -0.74 -13.72 9.72
CA ARG A 413 -1.17 -15.13 9.77
C ARG A 413 -0.63 -15.86 11.00
N ARG A 414 0.24 -15.23 11.78
CA ARG A 414 0.87 -15.78 12.99
C ARG A 414 0.22 -15.18 14.23
N ASP A 415 0.24 -15.90 15.35
CA ASP A 415 -0.39 -15.44 16.60
C ASP A 415 0.24 -14.15 17.17
N ILE A 416 1.48 -13.82 16.77
CA ILE A 416 2.14 -12.55 17.09
C ILE A 416 1.35 -11.31 16.62
N ARG A 417 0.38 -11.48 15.71
CA ARG A 417 -0.52 -10.39 15.33
C ARG A 417 -1.39 -9.91 16.49
N LEU A 418 -1.75 -10.80 17.43
CA LEU A 418 -2.69 -10.51 18.50
C LEU A 418 -2.01 -9.67 19.59
N THR A 419 -2.05 -8.35 19.43
CA THR A 419 -1.47 -7.39 20.39
C THR A 419 -2.47 -6.99 21.48
N TYR A 420 -3.74 -7.38 21.34
CA TYR A 420 -4.79 -7.17 22.33
C TYR A 420 -5.48 -8.50 22.67
N ALA A 421 -6.30 -8.48 23.73
CA ALA A 421 -7.09 -9.64 24.13
C ALA A 421 -7.99 -10.10 22.96
N PRO A 422 -7.93 -11.38 22.53
CA PRO A 422 -8.69 -11.84 21.37
C PRO A 422 -10.20 -11.65 21.53
N ALA A 423 -10.86 -11.27 20.43
CA ALA A 423 -12.31 -11.12 20.38
C ALA A 423 -12.93 -12.07 19.33
N PRO A 424 -14.09 -12.67 19.62
CA PRO A 424 -14.81 -13.48 18.65
C PRO A 424 -15.50 -12.58 17.61
N ARG A 425 -15.77 -13.15 16.45
CA ARG A 425 -16.72 -12.58 15.47
C ARG A 425 -18.15 -12.66 15.99
N LEU A 426 -19.01 -11.74 15.55
CA LEU A 426 -20.46 -11.82 15.78
C LEU A 426 -21.10 -12.83 14.84
N ALA A 427 -22.33 -13.24 15.15
CA ALA A 427 -23.05 -14.26 14.39
C ALA A 427 -23.48 -13.81 12.97
N ASP A 428 -23.62 -12.50 12.76
CA ASP A 428 -23.94 -11.86 11.48
C ASP A 428 -22.70 -11.45 10.67
N ASP A 429 -21.50 -11.63 11.23
CA ASP A 429 -20.28 -11.53 10.46
C ASP A 429 -20.21 -12.65 9.41
N PRO A 430 -19.53 -12.43 8.28
CA PRO A 430 -19.31 -13.48 7.31
C PRO A 430 -18.58 -14.64 7.99
N PRO A 431 -18.95 -15.89 7.64
CA PRO A 431 -18.24 -17.04 8.16
C PRO A 431 -16.76 -16.94 7.75
N PRO A 432 -15.83 -17.21 8.68
CA PRO A 432 -14.40 -17.07 8.41
C PRO A 432 -14.00 -17.95 7.24
N ARG A 433 -13.33 -17.35 6.25
CA ARG A 433 -12.85 -18.10 5.10
C ARG A 433 -11.64 -18.95 5.48
N ARG A 434 -11.57 -20.16 4.93
CA ARG A 434 -10.39 -21.01 5.09
C ARG A 434 -9.25 -20.40 4.28
N VAL A 435 -8.23 -19.95 4.98
CA VAL A 435 -7.01 -19.42 4.37
C VAL A 435 -6.08 -20.60 4.10
N GLN A 436 -5.58 -20.71 2.87
CA GLN A 436 -4.58 -21.71 2.53
C GLN A 436 -3.28 -21.38 3.26
N ALA A 437 -2.71 -22.37 3.95
CA ALA A 437 -1.41 -22.20 4.59
C ALA A 437 -0.37 -21.80 3.51
N PRO A 438 0.42 -20.76 3.74
CA PRO A 438 1.45 -20.37 2.80
C PRO A 438 2.47 -21.50 2.63
N ALA A 439 3.03 -21.61 1.43
CA ALA A 439 4.10 -22.58 1.17
C ALA A 439 5.29 -22.30 2.10
N ALA A 440 5.81 -23.35 2.72
CA ALA A 440 7.07 -23.28 3.46
C ALA A 440 8.24 -23.02 2.49
N GLY A 441 9.20 -22.21 2.91
CA GLY A 441 10.44 -21.98 2.18
C GLY A 441 11.57 -22.88 2.67
N PRO A 442 12.70 -22.94 1.96
CA PRO A 442 13.93 -23.45 2.54
C PRO A 442 14.34 -22.62 3.76
N SER A 443 15.15 -23.18 4.64
CA SER A 443 15.62 -22.50 5.86
C SER A 443 16.87 -21.66 5.59
N LEU A 444 17.09 -20.64 6.41
CA LEU A 444 18.37 -19.94 6.54
C LEU A 444 19.32 -20.78 7.41
N LEU A 445 20.61 -20.82 7.09
CA LEU A 445 21.61 -21.51 7.92
C LEU A 445 22.35 -20.50 8.78
N ILE A 446 22.34 -20.70 10.10
CA ILE A 446 23.12 -19.93 11.06
C ILE A 446 24.35 -20.75 11.45
N VAL A 447 25.54 -20.20 11.19
CA VAL A 447 26.83 -20.80 11.56
C VAL A 447 27.36 -20.05 12.78
N GLY A 448 27.37 -20.71 13.93
CA GLY A 448 27.86 -20.10 15.17
C GLY A 448 27.18 -20.62 16.42
N ASP A 449 27.91 -20.51 17.53
CA ASP A 449 27.40 -20.74 18.86
C ASP A 449 27.58 -19.51 19.77
N GLY A 450 26.67 -19.35 20.73
CA GLY A 450 26.64 -18.21 21.66
C GLY A 450 25.68 -17.08 21.28
N VAL A 451 25.92 -15.91 21.88
CA VAL A 451 24.96 -14.80 21.96
C VAL A 451 24.62 -14.21 20.59
N ALA A 452 25.59 -14.08 19.68
CA ALA A 452 25.35 -13.58 18.34
C ALA A 452 24.43 -14.52 17.54
N ALA A 453 24.71 -15.83 17.56
CA ALA A 453 23.87 -16.84 16.90
C ALA A 453 22.45 -16.90 17.51
N GLU A 454 22.31 -16.71 18.83
CA GLU A 454 21.00 -16.59 19.50
C GLU A 454 20.24 -15.33 19.11
N ALA A 455 20.93 -14.20 18.92
CA ALA A 455 20.33 -12.97 18.44
C ALA A 455 19.81 -13.13 17.00
N VAL A 456 20.59 -13.74 16.10
CA VAL A 456 20.15 -14.07 14.72
C VAL A 456 18.95 -15.00 14.74
N ALA A 457 19.00 -16.08 15.53
CA ALA A 457 17.90 -17.03 15.65
C ALA A 457 16.62 -16.35 16.18
N SER A 458 16.75 -15.47 17.17
CA SER A 458 15.63 -14.67 17.71
C SER A 458 15.06 -13.73 16.66
N ALA A 459 15.92 -13.04 15.89
CA ALA A 459 15.50 -12.18 14.79
C ALA A 459 14.75 -12.99 13.72
N CYS A 460 15.24 -14.18 13.35
CA CYS A 460 14.55 -15.08 12.43
C CYS A 460 13.16 -15.48 12.94
N LEU A 461 13.01 -15.85 14.22
CA LEU A 461 11.70 -16.17 14.81
C LEU A 461 10.70 -15.00 14.71
N TRP A 462 11.13 -13.79 15.11
CA TRP A 462 10.30 -12.59 15.01
C TRP A 462 9.88 -12.29 13.57
N ARG A 463 10.85 -12.37 12.66
CA ARG A 463 10.68 -12.17 11.22
C ARG A 463 9.99 -13.34 10.50
N GLY A 464 9.69 -14.43 11.19
CA GLY A 464 9.06 -15.62 10.60
C GLY A 464 9.93 -16.28 9.53
N LEU A 465 11.25 -16.19 9.64
CA LEU A 465 12.20 -16.87 8.76
C LEU A 465 12.55 -18.23 9.38
N ASP A 466 12.27 -19.31 8.64
CA ASP A 466 12.71 -20.64 9.05
C ASP A 466 14.25 -20.70 9.04
N TYR A 467 14.85 -21.29 10.06
CA TYR A 467 16.30 -21.40 10.16
C TYR A 467 16.77 -22.74 10.73
N ARG A 468 18.01 -23.09 10.44
CA ARG A 468 18.78 -24.16 11.08
C ARG A 468 20.05 -23.56 11.66
N ARG A 469 20.53 -24.07 12.79
CA ARG A 469 21.76 -23.61 13.42
C ARG A 469 22.74 -24.76 13.55
N ILE A 470 24.01 -24.47 13.32
CA ILE A 470 25.13 -25.39 13.53
C ILE A 470 26.22 -24.71 14.37
N ALA A 471 26.84 -25.46 15.27
CA ALA A 471 27.97 -24.96 16.05
C ALA A 471 29.29 -25.19 15.27
N PRO A 472 30.25 -24.26 15.30
CA PRO A 472 31.54 -24.42 14.63
C PRO A 472 32.33 -25.61 15.20
N ALA A 473 32.17 -25.94 16.48
CA ALA A 473 32.85 -27.06 17.14
C ALA A 473 32.38 -28.45 16.67
N ASP A 474 31.29 -28.54 15.89
CA ASP A 474 30.87 -29.77 15.21
C ASP A 474 31.66 -30.01 13.89
N ALA A 475 32.88 -29.43 13.78
CA ALA A 475 33.82 -29.37 12.64
C ALA A 475 34.38 -30.73 12.14
N GLY A 476 33.53 -31.74 11.99
CA GLY A 476 33.80 -32.92 11.17
C GLY A 476 33.25 -32.80 9.75
N PHE A 477 32.48 -31.73 9.43
CA PHE A 477 31.78 -31.58 8.15
C PHE A 477 32.34 -30.39 7.36
N GLU A 478 32.69 -30.66 6.10
CA GLU A 478 33.06 -29.61 5.14
C GLU A 478 31.84 -28.74 4.82
N PRO A 479 31.97 -27.40 4.73
CA PRO A 479 30.85 -26.49 4.42
C PRO A 479 30.02 -26.94 3.21
N ASP A 480 30.67 -27.44 2.15
CA ASP A 480 30.00 -27.95 0.96
C ASP A 480 29.06 -29.12 1.22
N GLU A 481 29.40 -30.03 2.13
CA GLU A 481 28.55 -31.16 2.50
C GLU A 481 27.32 -30.68 3.26
N VAL A 482 27.51 -29.74 4.19
CA VAL A 482 26.42 -29.15 4.98
C VAL A 482 25.47 -28.37 4.07
N LEU A 483 25.98 -27.56 3.14
CA LEU A 483 25.17 -26.81 2.18
C LEU A 483 24.42 -27.76 1.24
N ALA A 484 25.04 -28.86 0.81
CA ALA A 484 24.38 -29.86 -0.02
C ALA A 484 23.26 -30.61 0.73
N PHE A 485 23.44 -30.87 2.03
CA PHE A 485 22.43 -31.55 2.84
C PHE A 485 21.29 -30.62 3.28
N THR A 486 21.62 -29.41 3.73
CA THR A 486 20.64 -28.48 4.32
C THR A 486 19.91 -27.64 3.28
N GLN A 487 20.50 -27.44 2.10
CA GLN A 487 19.95 -26.65 0.99
C GLN A 487 19.37 -25.30 1.47
N PRO A 488 20.17 -24.48 2.20
CA PRO A 488 19.68 -23.23 2.72
C PRO A 488 19.55 -22.21 1.60
N TRP A 489 18.67 -21.22 1.77
CA TRP A 489 18.61 -20.10 0.81
C TRP A 489 19.65 -19.02 1.09
N ALA A 490 20.20 -18.98 2.30
CA ALA A 490 21.25 -18.07 2.71
C ALA A 490 21.99 -18.62 3.93
N VAL A 491 23.20 -18.13 4.15
CA VAL A 491 24.05 -18.45 5.30
C VAL A 491 24.38 -17.18 6.07
N VAL A 492 24.20 -17.23 7.39
CA VAL A 492 24.59 -16.16 8.32
C VAL A 492 25.64 -16.72 9.27
N ALA A 493 26.87 -16.24 9.16
CA ALA A 493 27.92 -16.48 10.12
C ALA A 493 27.76 -15.52 11.30
N ALA A 494 27.71 -16.08 12.51
CA ALA A 494 27.55 -15.39 13.77
C ALA A 494 28.57 -15.91 14.78
N LEU A 495 29.84 -15.73 14.43
CA LEU A 495 31.00 -16.19 15.17
C LEU A 495 31.47 -15.13 16.18
N ALA A 496 32.25 -15.56 17.17
CA ALA A 496 32.62 -14.73 18.32
C ALA A 496 33.70 -13.67 17.99
N THR A 497 34.46 -13.83 16.91
CA THR A 497 35.60 -12.96 16.54
C THR A 497 35.55 -12.53 15.08
N LEU A 498 35.95 -11.28 14.81
CA LEU A 498 35.96 -10.62 13.49
C LEU A 498 36.90 -11.26 12.45
N ASP A 499 37.75 -12.20 12.85
CA ASP A 499 38.70 -12.91 11.97
C ASP A 499 38.72 -14.42 12.30
N ASP A 500 37.55 -14.99 12.59
CA ASP A 500 37.45 -16.42 12.87
C ASP A 500 37.86 -17.22 11.61
N PRO A 501 38.89 -18.10 11.67
CA PRO A 501 39.37 -18.86 10.51
C PRO A 501 38.31 -19.80 9.93
N ALA A 502 37.21 -20.04 10.64
CA ALA A 502 36.08 -20.77 10.09
C ALA A 502 35.28 -19.97 9.05
N LEU A 503 35.41 -18.64 8.96
CA LEU A 503 34.62 -17.81 8.03
C LEU A 503 34.94 -18.06 6.56
N ASP A 504 36.23 -18.08 6.20
CA ASP A 504 36.66 -18.15 4.80
C ASP A 504 36.10 -19.39 4.07
N PRO A 505 36.17 -20.62 4.63
CA PRO A 505 35.58 -21.80 4.00
C PRO A 505 34.07 -21.67 3.74
N TRP A 506 33.31 -21.06 4.65
CA TRP A 506 31.87 -20.85 4.47
C TRP A 506 31.57 -19.81 3.39
N SER A 507 32.31 -18.70 3.39
CA SER A 507 32.18 -17.64 2.37
C SER A 507 32.50 -18.19 0.97
N GLU A 508 33.61 -18.91 0.82
CA GLU A 508 34.03 -19.52 -0.44
C GLU A 508 33.01 -20.56 -0.95
N ALA A 509 32.51 -21.44 -0.08
CA ALA A 509 31.51 -22.44 -0.44
C ALA A 509 30.17 -21.80 -0.85
N CYS A 510 29.77 -20.70 -0.20
CA CYS A 510 28.58 -19.94 -0.60
C CYS A 510 28.77 -19.26 -1.96
N ALA A 511 29.92 -18.60 -2.18
CA ALA A 511 30.26 -17.96 -3.44
C ALA A 511 30.27 -18.96 -4.61
N GLY A 512 30.85 -20.15 -4.41
CA GLY A 512 30.85 -21.24 -5.40
C GLY A 512 29.46 -21.74 -5.80
N ARG A 513 28.44 -21.49 -4.97
CA ARG A 513 27.04 -21.90 -5.18
C ARG A 513 26.10 -20.74 -5.53
N GLY A 514 26.60 -19.50 -5.54
CA GLY A 514 25.77 -18.30 -5.67
C GLY A 514 24.79 -18.13 -4.50
N LEU A 515 25.13 -18.64 -3.32
CA LEU A 515 24.32 -18.50 -2.11
C LEU A 515 24.66 -17.19 -1.40
N PRO A 516 23.66 -16.39 -0.99
CA PRO A 516 23.89 -15.24 -0.12
C PRO A 516 24.58 -15.65 1.19
N PHE A 517 25.69 -14.99 1.50
CA PHE A 517 26.45 -15.15 2.72
C PHE A 517 26.56 -13.82 3.46
N MET A 518 26.46 -13.85 4.78
CA MET A 518 26.58 -12.66 5.63
C MET A 518 27.33 -13.00 6.91
N ASP A 519 28.32 -12.19 7.24
CA ASP A 519 28.95 -12.18 8.56
C ASP A 519 28.36 -11.04 9.41
N VAL A 520 27.63 -11.39 10.48
CA VAL A 520 27.01 -10.36 11.34
C VAL A 520 28.02 -9.53 12.11
N SER A 521 29.27 -9.99 12.26
CA SER A 521 30.32 -9.22 12.93
C SER A 521 30.65 -7.92 12.19
N LEU A 522 30.40 -7.87 10.88
CA LEU A 522 30.61 -6.71 10.02
C LEU A 522 29.45 -5.70 10.04
N HIS A 523 28.35 -6.02 10.71
CA HIS A 523 27.15 -5.19 10.71
C HIS A 523 26.81 -4.67 12.12
N PRO A 524 26.70 -3.34 12.30
CA PRO A 524 26.36 -2.76 13.60
C PRO A 524 24.89 -2.98 13.99
N GLN A 525 24.02 -3.28 13.02
CA GLN A 525 22.58 -3.46 13.23
C GLN A 525 22.10 -4.76 12.56
N LEU A 526 21.72 -5.75 13.37
CA LEU A 526 21.32 -7.08 12.89
C LEU A 526 20.12 -7.06 11.93
N HIS A 527 19.10 -6.23 12.20
CA HIS A 527 17.92 -6.17 11.35
C HIS A 527 18.22 -5.59 9.96
N GLU A 528 19.05 -4.55 9.91
CA GLU A 528 19.54 -3.97 8.65
C GLU A 528 20.39 -4.97 7.89
N ALA A 529 21.26 -5.72 8.57
CA ALA A 529 22.06 -6.79 7.95
C ALA A 529 21.15 -7.82 7.26
N LEU A 530 20.16 -8.35 7.99
CA LEU A 530 19.20 -9.29 7.42
C LEU A 530 18.38 -8.70 6.27
N ASP A 531 18.09 -7.38 6.26
CA ASP A 531 17.46 -6.72 5.11
C ASP A 531 18.37 -6.76 3.88
N PHE A 532 19.66 -6.46 4.03
CA PHE A 532 20.64 -6.56 2.93
C PHE A 532 20.77 -7.99 2.38
N LEU A 533 20.79 -8.98 3.27
CA LEU A 533 20.81 -10.39 2.88
C LEU A 533 19.60 -10.75 2.01
N ILE A 534 18.42 -10.27 2.40
CA ILE A 534 17.16 -10.52 1.69
C ILE A 534 17.07 -9.74 0.37
N ASP A 535 17.64 -8.55 0.32
CA ASP A 535 17.75 -7.74 -0.89
C ASP A 535 18.72 -8.35 -1.92
N GLY A 536 19.44 -9.41 -1.55
CA GLY A 536 20.43 -10.08 -2.42
C GLY A 536 21.76 -9.33 -2.51
N ALA A 537 22.02 -8.40 -1.59
CA ALA A 537 23.27 -7.66 -1.50
C ALA A 537 24.22 -8.40 -0.54
N SER A 538 25.35 -8.87 -1.06
CA SER A 538 26.42 -9.49 -0.26
C SER A 538 27.42 -8.48 0.31
N ASP A 539 27.40 -7.23 -0.16
CA ASP A 539 28.45 -6.25 0.16
C ASP A 539 28.00 -5.24 1.24
N VAL A 540 28.91 -5.01 2.19
CA VAL A 540 28.78 -4.05 3.30
C VAL A 540 28.61 -2.63 2.75
N ARG A 541 27.61 -1.87 3.22
CA ARG A 541 27.60 -0.40 3.05
C ARG A 541 28.91 0.15 3.64
N PRO A 542 29.73 0.94 2.93
CA PRO A 542 30.70 1.79 3.61
C PRO A 542 29.95 2.63 4.65
N ALA A 543 30.40 2.63 5.90
CA ALA A 543 29.75 3.36 6.98
C ALA A 543 29.70 4.87 6.67
N ALA A 544 28.60 5.33 6.09
CA ALA A 544 28.30 6.75 5.96
C ALA A 544 27.48 7.19 7.17
N LEU A 545 28.17 7.41 8.29
CA LEU A 545 27.63 8.22 9.38
C LEU A 545 27.47 9.65 8.86
N ARG A 546 26.25 10.08 8.52
CA ARG A 546 25.90 11.48 8.80
C ARG A 546 25.50 11.53 10.27
N PRO A 547 26.15 12.36 11.10
CA PRO A 547 25.65 12.60 12.44
C PRO A 547 24.23 13.15 12.31
N LEU A 548 23.29 12.55 13.04
CA LEU A 548 22.10 13.27 13.46
C LEU A 548 22.62 14.54 14.13
N ALA A 549 22.31 15.70 13.55
CA ALA A 549 22.46 16.95 14.27
C ALA A 549 21.70 16.77 15.59
N SER A 550 22.42 16.91 16.71
CA SER A 550 21.84 16.86 18.04
C SER A 550 20.73 17.90 18.12
N ALA A 551 19.48 17.45 18.20
CA ALA A 551 18.41 18.26 18.77
C ALA A 551 18.65 18.32 20.28
N ALA A 552 19.42 19.33 20.69
CA ALA A 552 19.19 19.93 22.00
C ALA A 552 18.08 20.98 21.81
N GLU A 553 17.10 20.89 22.71
CA GLU A 553 15.86 21.69 22.87
C GLU A 553 14.62 21.21 22.11
#